data_AF-A0A947CUP7-F1
#
_entry.id   AF-A0A947CUP7-F1
#
_cell.length_a   1.000
_cell.length_b   1.000
_cell.length_c   1.000
_cell.angle_alpha   90.00
_cell.angle_beta   90.00
_cell.angle_gamma   90.00
#
_symmetry.space_group_name_H-M   'P 1'
#
loop_
_entity.id
_entity.type
_entity.pdbx_description
1 polymer ?
#
loop_
_entity_poly.entity_id
_entity_poly.type
_entity_poly.pdbx_seq_one_letter_code
_entity_poly.pdbx_strand_id
1 'polypeptide(L)'
;DGSYQKLAYIYNTDVLTVTSPALLFQNNGYEFPRPPFKVKVQVNGSDLDFDVIGLHLKAGFGNEDEMRRAAALELLEGTVRSGIEGSGDDDVIVLGDFNETLDQGADILAPFLDASADYTFETALLAAAEDYTFIPSRNLIDHIVTSASLDDELAAAETVIPDLLDEVQGYTSEVSDHLPVILSFPAP
;
A
#
# COMPACT_ATOMS: atom_id res chain seq x y z
N ASP A 1 -0.14 -9.28 25.25
CA ASP A 1 -0.80 -10.18 24.28
C ASP A 1 -1.08 -9.36 23.03
N GLY A 2 -0.23 -9.44 22.01
CA GLY A 2 -0.28 -8.60 20.79
C GLY A 2 -1.51 -8.85 19.91
N SER A 3 -2.71 -8.73 20.48
CA SER A 3 -3.97 -9.18 19.92
C SER A 3 -4.58 -8.21 18.91
N TYR A 4 -4.01 -7.02 18.70
CA TYR A 4 -4.42 -6.11 17.63
C TYR A 4 -3.25 -5.28 17.12
N GLN A 5 -2.75 -5.60 15.93
CA GLN A 5 -1.95 -4.67 15.13
C GLN A 5 -2.89 -3.59 14.58
N LYS A 6 -2.44 -2.33 14.63
CA LYS A 6 -3.18 -1.17 14.10
C LYS A 6 -2.34 -0.49 13.05
N LEU A 7 -3.00 0.00 12.01
CA LEU A 7 -2.40 0.90 11.04
C LEU A 7 -2.33 2.31 11.62
N ALA A 8 -1.30 3.06 11.25
CA ALA A 8 -1.10 4.43 11.70
C ALA A 8 -0.45 5.25 10.58
N TYR A 9 -0.75 6.54 10.58
CA TYR A 9 -0.08 7.53 9.74
C TYR A 9 0.70 8.50 10.61
N ILE A 10 1.92 8.80 10.20
CA ILE A 10 2.75 9.87 10.74
C ILE A 10 3.07 10.80 9.58
N TYR A 11 2.84 12.10 9.76
CA TYR A 11 3.01 13.09 8.70
C TYR A 11 3.53 14.40 9.26
N ASN A 12 4.18 15.18 8.40
CA ASN A 12 4.64 16.53 8.73
C ASN A 12 3.51 17.53 8.47
N THR A 13 3.00 18.17 9.53
CA THR A 13 1.90 19.14 9.45
C THR A 13 2.28 20.43 8.73
N ASP A 14 3.58 20.74 8.60
CA ASP A 14 4.04 21.89 7.82
C ASP A 14 3.87 21.63 6.31
N VAL A 15 3.87 20.36 5.89
CA VAL A 15 3.79 19.94 4.49
C VAL A 15 2.39 19.45 4.11
N LEU A 16 1.72 18.72 5.01
CA LEU A 16 0.46 18.04 4.72
C LEU A 16 -0.65 18.43 5.70
N THR A 17 -1.86 18.55 5.18
CA THR A 17 -3.09 18.55 5.98
C THR A 17 -3.79 17.21 5.78
N VAL A 18 -4.03 16.47 6.87
CA VAL A 18 -4.68 15.16 6.83
C VAL A 18 -6.05 15.23 7.50
N THR A 19 -7.07 14.74 6.80
CA THR A 19 -8.47 14.78 7.26
C THR A 19 -9.19 13.46 7.01
N SER A 20 -10.47 13.40 7.39
CA SER A 20 -11.38 12.29 7.09
C SER A 20 -10.87 10.88 7.45
N PRO A 21 -10.29 10.65 8.64
CA PRO A 21 -9.82 9.32 9.02
C PRO A 21 -10.99 8.33 9.10
N ALA A 22 -10.87 7.19 8.42
CA ALA A 22 -11.91 6.17 8.38
C ALA A 22 -11.31 4.75 8.35
N LEU A 23 -11.84 3.86 9.18
CA LEU A 23 -11.60 2.42 9.03
C LEU A 23 -12.62 1.84 8.05
N LEU A 24 -12.14 1.29 6.94
CA LEU A 24 -12.95 0.65 5.91
C LEU A 24 -13.29 -0.79 6.33
N PHE A 25 -14.41 -1.32 5.86
CA PHE A 25 -14.76 -2.75 5.99
C PHE A 25 -14.75 -3.31 7.44
N GLN A 26 -15.13 -2.51 8.42
CA GLN A 26 -15.11 -2.91 9.85
C GLN A 26 -15.96 -4.15 10.18
N ASN A 27 -16.91 -4.51 9.31
CA ASN A 27 -17.77 -5.69 9.45
C ASN A 27 -17.30 -6.90 8.59
N ASN A 28 -16.20 -6.76 7.85
CA ASN A 28 -15.62 -7.78 6.97
C ASN A 28 -14.37 -8.41 7.61
N GLY A 29 -14.50 -8.94 8.83
CA GLY A 29 -13.36 -9.47 9.59
C GLY A 29 -12.70 -10.72 8.97
N TYR A 30 -13.42 -11.42 8.07
CA TYR A 30 -12.86 -12.54 7.33
C TYR A 30 -11.81 -12.03 6.33
N GLU A 31 -12.18 -11.10 5.45
CA GLU A 31 -11.29 -10.52 4.45
C GLU A 31 -10.23 -9.62 5.11
N PHE A 32 -10.66 -8.79 6.06
CA PHE A 32 -9.85 -7.78 6.74
C PHE A 32 -9.77 -8.06 8.25
N PRO A 33 -8.87 -8.95 8.71
CA PRO A 33 -8.59 -9.09 10.14
C PRO A 33 -8.06 -7.78 10.75
N ARG A 34 -7.49 -6.92 9.89
CA ARG A 34 -7.13 -5.53 10.16
C ARG A 34 -7.85 -4.67 9.13
N PRO A 35 -8.89 -3.91 9.53
CA PRO A 35 -9.58 -2.97 8.66
C PRO A 35 -8.59 -2.00 7.99
N PRO A 36 -8.64 -1.80 6.66
CA PRO A 36 -7.84 -0.78 5.98
C PRO A 36 -8.12 0.60 6.57
N PHE A 37 -7.07 1.42 6.69
CA PHE A 37 -7.16 2.74 7.29
C PHE A 37 -7.03 3.81 6.23
N LYS A 38 -8.13 4.50 5.92
CA LYS A 38 -8.19 5.59 4.94
C LYS A 38 -8.03 6.96 5.60
N VAL A 39 -7.31 7.86 4.95
CA VAL A 39 -7.28 9.30 5.23
C VAL A 39 -7.28 10.08 3.92
N LYS A 40 -7.79 11.33 3.93
CA LYS A 40 -7.61 12.28 2.83
C LYS A 40 -6.41 13.17 3.14
N VAL A 41 -5.49 13.32 2.20
CA VAL A 41 -4.27 14.11 2.30
C VAL A 41 -4.35 15.28 1.34
N GLN A 42 -4.11 16.49 1.83
CA GLN A 42 -3.89 17.69 1.02
C GLN A 42 -2.42 18.11 1.15
N VAL A 43 -1.74 18.31 0.04
CA VAL A 43 -0.41 18.95 0.04
C VAL A 43 -0.59 20.45 0.23
N ASN A 44 0.01 21.00 1.28
CA ASN A 44 -0.18 22.39 1.67
C ASN A 44 0.42 23.34 0.63
N GLY A 45 -0.41 24.22 0.06
CA GLY A 45 0.04 25.23 -0.90
C GLY A 45 0.06 24.75 -2.36
N SER A 46 -0.41 23.54 -2.64
CA SER A 46 -0.70 23.04 -3.99
C SER A 46 -2.17 22.64 -4.11
N ASP A 47 -2.63 22.40 -5.34
CA ASP A 47 -3.97 21.84 -5.60
C ASP A 47 -4.00 20.31 -5.49
N LEU A 48 -2.85 19.63 -5.35
CA LEU A 48 -2.75 18.18 -5.17
C LEU A 48 -3.33 17.73 -3.82
N ASP A 49 -4.36 16.91 -3.87
CA ASP A 49 -4.87 16.12 -2.76
C ASP A 49 -5.11 14.68 -3.21
N PHE A 50 -5.16 13.73 -2.27
CA PHE A 50 -5.32 12.31 -2.60
C PHE A 50 -5.78 11.52 -1.38
N ASP A 51 -6.50 10.42 -1.61
CA ASP A 51 -6.81 9.45 -0.57
C ASP A 51 -5.64 8.49 -0.36
N VAL A 52 -5.28 8.24 0.90
CA VAL A 52 -4.31 7.18 1.25
C VAL A 52 -5.03 6.09 2.02
N ILE A 53 -4.88 4.84 1.55
CA ILE A 53 -5.44 3.65 2.16
C ILE A 53 -4.30 2.72 2.60
N GLY A 54 -4.15 2.61 3.91
CA GLY A 54 -3.19 1.72 4.54
C GLY A 54 -3.76 0.32 4.61
N LEU A 55 -2.96 -0.67 4.25
CA LEU A 55 -3.36 -2.06 4.11
C LEU A 55 -2.42 -3.00 4.88
N HIS A 56 -2.98 -4.05 5.47
CA HIS A 56 -2.20 -5.18 5.98
C HIS A 56 -3.04 -6.46 5.85
N LEU A 57 -2.88 -7.15 4.73
CA LEU A 57 -3.67 -8.31 4.34
C LEU A 57 -3.39 -9.56 5.19
N LYS A 58 -4.14 -10.63 4.96
CA LYS A 58 -3.97 -11.88 5.69
C LYS A 58 -2.63 -12.54 5.34
N ALA A 59 -1.76 -12.65 6.35
CA ALA A 59 -0.50 -13.39 6.26
C ALA A 59 -0.72 -14.91 6.20
N GLY A 60 0.28 -15.64 5.70
CA GLY A 60 0.29 -17.10 5.62
C GLY A 60 0.14 -17.63 4.21
N PHE A 61 0.55 -18.89 4.02
CA PHE A 61 0.60 -19.57 2.71
C PHE A 61 -0.48 -20.65 2.56
N GLY A 62 -1.44 -20.73 3.50
CA GLY A 62 -2.53 -21.68 3.38
C GLY A 62 -3.53 -21.23 2.31
N ASN A 63 -4.21 -22.18 1.67
CA ASN A 63 -5.28 -21.88 0.71
C ASN A 63 -6.36 -20.94 1.30
N GLU A 64 -6.67 -21.06 2.61
CA GLU A 64 -7.57 -20.12 3.28
C GLU A 64 -6.99 -18.70 3.39
N ASP A 65 -5.68 -18.57 3.62
CA ASP A 65 -5.01 -17.27 3.68
C ASP A 65 -5.04 -16.57 2.32
N GLU A 66 -4.72 -17.31 1.24
CA GLU A 66 -4.77 -16.85 -0.15
C GLU A 66 -6.18 -16.43 -0.56
N MET A 67 -7.21 -17.25 -0.29
CA MET A 67 -8.60 -16.90 -0.57
C MET A 67 -9.05 -15.63 0.16
N ARG A 68 -8.56 -15.41 1.39
CA ARG A 68 -8.85 -14.19 2.15
C ARG A 68 -8.18 -12.96 1.54
N ARG A 69 -6.94 -13.08 1.06
CA ARG A 69 -6.26 -12.00 0.34
C ARG A 69 -7.00 -11.65 -0.96
N ALA A 70 -7.38 -12.65 -1.75
CA ALA A 70 -8.11 -12.44 -3.00
C ALA A 70 -9.45 -11.74 -2.77
N ALA A 71 -10.26 -12.24 -1.81
CA ALA A 71 -11.53 -11.62 -1.46
C ALA A 71 -11.37 -10.19 -0.91
N ALA A 72 -10.32 -9.93 -0.14
CA ALA A 72 -10.01 -8.59 0.36
C ALA A 72 -9.68 -7.62 -0.79
N LEU A 73 -8.85 -8.03 -1.74
CA LEU A 73 -8.46 -7.18 -2.86
C LEU A 73 -9.61 -6.94 -3.83
N GLU A 74 -10.50 -7.91 -4.05
CA GLU A 74 -11.72 -7.72 -4.83
C GLU A 74 -12.66 -6.67 -4.20
N LEU A 75 -12.87 -6.74 -2.87
CA LEU A 75 -13.67 -5.74 -2.15
C LEU A 75 -13.02 -4.35 -2.14
N LEU A 76 -11.70 -4.30 -1.94
CA LEU A 76 -10.96 -3.05 -1.86
C LEU A 76 -10.95 -2.34 -3.22
N GLU A 77 -10.59 -3.04 -4.28
CA GLU A 77 -10.53 -2.46 -5.62
C GLU A 77 -11.92 -1.98 -6.07
N GLY A 78 -12.97 -2.78 -5.85
CA GLY A 78 -14.34 -2.34 -6.15
C GLY A 78 -14.77 -1.07 -5.39
N THR A 79 -14.26 -0.87 -4.17
CA THR A 79 -14.49 0.33 -3.37
C THR A 79 -13.68 1.52 -3.87
N VAL A 80 -12.40 1.30 -4.24
CA VAL A 80 -11.53 2.33 -4.82
C VAL A 80 -12.11 2.83 -6.14
N ARG A 81 -12.42 1.92 -7.06
CA ARG A 81 -13.05 2.22 -8.36
C ARG A 81 -14.37 2.97 -8.23
N SER A 82 -15.26 2.54 -7.32
CA SER A 82 -16.52 3.27 -7.07
C SER A 82 -16.29 4.68 -6.50
N GLY A 83 -15.22 4.87 -5.73
CA GLY A 83 -14.82 6.17 -5.19
C GLY A 83 -14.32 7.12 -6.26
N ILE A 84 -13.43 6.62 -7.12
CA ILE A 84 -12.92 7.31 -8.32
C ILE A 84 -14.12 7.76 -9.19
N GLU A 85 -14.98 6.83 -9.59
CA GLU A 85 -16.13 7.13 -10.46
C GLU A 85 -17.16 8.12 -9.84
N GLY A 86 -17.21 8.24 -8.51
CA GLY A 86 -18.28 8.94 -7.79
C GLY A 86 -17.90 10.27 -7.14
N SER A 87 -16.61 10.55 -6.91
CA SER A 87 -16.16 11.68 -6.09
C SER A 87 -15.50 12.83 -6.85
N GLY A 88 -15.06 12.59 -8.10
CA GLY A 88 -14.40 13.60 -8.94
C GLY A 88 -12.96 13.93 -8.51
N ASP A 89 -12.41 13.10 -7.62
CA ASP A 89 -11.09 13.15 -7.04
C ASP A 89 -10.54 11.73 -7.13
N ASP A 90 -9.83 11.50 -8.23
CA ASP A 90 -9.49 10.19 -8.72
C ASP A 90 -8.17 9.68 -8.10
N ASP A 91 -7.53 10.51 -7.28
CA ASP A 91 -6.18 10.31 -6.76
C ASP A 91 -6.18 9.44 -5.50
N VAL A 92 -5.73 8.20 -5.65
CA VAL A 92 -5.72 7.19 -4.59
C VAL A 92 -4.37 6.52 -4.51
N ILE A 93 -3.83 6.41 -3.30
CA ILE A 93 -2.66 5.62 -2.98
C ILE A 93 -3.07 4.51 -2.00
N VAL A 94 -2.92 3.26 -2.40
CA VAL A 94 -3.04 2.09 -1.52
C VAL A 94 -1.65 1.59 -1.18
N LEU A 95 -1.32 1.46 0.10
CA LEU A 95 0.02 1.05 0.53
C LEU A 95 0.02 0.17 1.77
N GLY A 96 1.02 -0.70 1.88
CA GLY A 96 1.30 -1.48 3.09
C GLY A 96 1.72 -2.92 2.77
N ASP A 97 1.50 -3.81 3.74
CA ASP A 97 1.87 -5.24 3.64
C ASP A 97 0.74 -6.04 2.99
N PHE A 98 0.92 -6.40 1.73
CA PHE A 98 -0.03 -7.20 0.97
C PHE A 98 0.10 -8.70 1.29
N ASN A 99 1.16 -9.13 1.97
CA ASN A 99 1.49 -10.53 2.22
C ASN A 99 1.47 -11.38 0.93
N GLU A 100 1.75 -10.75 -0.19
CA GLU A 100 1.67 -11.36 -1.49
C GLU A 100 2.69 -10.74 -2.43
N THR A 101 3.18 -11.55 -3.37
CA THR A 101 4.24 -11.16 -4.31
C THR A 101 3.67 -10.91 -5.70
N LEU A 102 4.30 -10.02 -6.48
CA LEU A 102 3.89 -9.75 -7.86
C LEU A 102 4.16 -10.91 -8.84
N ASP A 103 5.09 -11.82 -8.51
CA ASP A 103 5.45 -12.95 -9.36
C ASP A 103 4.59 -14.19 -9.09
N GLN A 104 4.48 -14.64 -7.83
CA GLN A 104 3.76 -15.86 -7.46
C GLN A 104 2.29 -15.60 -7.13
N GLY A 105 1.97 -14.38 -6.71
CA GLY A 105 0.66 -13.97 -6.25
C GLY A 105 -0.16 -13.16 -7.25
N ALA A 106 0.25 -13.10 -8.52
CA ALA A 106 -0.40 -12.29 -9.54
C ALA A 106 -1.92 -12.53 -9.62
N ASP A 107 -2.38 -13.78 -9.49
CA ASP A 107 -3.81 -14.13 -9.50
C ASP A 107 -4.58 -13.53 -8.30
N ILE A 108 -3.91 -13.36 -7.16
CA ILE A 108 -4.49 -12.75 -5.95
C ILE A 108 -4.50 -11.23 -6.09
N LEU A 109 -3.46 -10.66 -6.71
CA LEU A 109 -3.32 -9.23 -7.00
C LEU A 109 -4.09 -8.79 -8.25
N ALA A 110 -4.70 -9.73 -8.98
CA ALA A 110 -5.42 -9.54 -10.24
C ALA A 110 -6.43 -8.38 -10.23
N PRO A 111 -7.22 -8.10 -9.16
CA PRO A 111 -8.14 -6.97 -9.16
C PRO A 111 -7.48 -5.64 -9.55
N PHE A 112 -6.25 -5.38 -9.09
CA PHE A 112 -5.50 -4.20 -9.46
C PHE A 112 -4.64 -4.41 -10.71
N LEU A 113 -4.01 -5.58 -10.87
CA LEU A 113 -3.11 -5.85 -12.02
C LEU A 113 -3.85 -5.89 -13.37
N ASP A 114 -5.04 -6.50 -13.41
CA ASP A 114 -5.83 -6.60 -14.63
C ASP A 114 -6.44 -5.25 -15.03
N ALA A 115 -6.58 -4.33 -14.06
CA ALA A 115 -7.02 -2.95 -14.24
C ALA A 115 -5.83 -1.97 -14.41
N SER A 116 -4.77 -2.41 -15.11
CA SER A 116 -3.54 -1.61 -15.36
C SER A 116 -3.74 -0.29 -16.13
N ALA A 117 -4.93 -0.04 -16.68
CA ALA A 117 -5.28 1.28 -17.24
C ALA A 117 -5.67 2.30 -16.16
N ASP A 118 -6.08 1.80 -14.98
CA ASP A 118 -6.60 2.58 -13.86
C ASP A 118 -5.61 2.61 -12.69
N TYR A 119 -4.67 1.66 -12.61
CA TYR A 119 -3.74 1.53 -11.50
C TYR A 119 -2.31 1.19 -11.92
N THR A 120 -1.35 1.68 -11.14
CA THR A 120 0.07 1.39 -11.27
C THR A 120 0.61 0.77 -9.97
N PHE A 121 1.30 -0.37 -10.08
CA PHE A 121 2.11 -0.91 -8.99
C PHE A 121 3.48 -0.24 -9.01
N GLU A 122 3.68 0.75 -8.14
CA GLU A 122 4.92 1.53 -8.04
C GLU A 122 6.14 0.70 -7.62
N THR A 123 5.90 -0.53 -7.16
CA THR A 123 6.91 -1.49 -6.72
C THR A 123 7.26 -2.54 -7.77
N ALA A 124 6.67 -2.48 -8.98
CA ALA A 124 6.89 -3.48 -10.02
C ALA A 124 8.36 -3.57 -10.48
N LEU A 125 9.07 -2.44 -10.54
CA LEU A 125 10.50 -2.44 -10.90
C LEU A 125 11.37 -3.05 -9.80
N LEU A 126 11.04 -2.85 -8.52
CA LEU A 126 11.71 -3.50 -7.39
C LEU A 126 11.49 -5.02 -7.45
N ALA A 127 10.27 -5.47 -7.76
CA ALA A 127 9.97 -6.90 -7.94
C ALA A 127 10.81 -7.50 -9.08
N ALA A 128 10.88 -6.81 -10.22
CA ALA A 128 11.67 -7.24 -11.38
C ALA A 128 13.19 -7.27 -11.10
N ALA A 129 13.66 -6.47 -10.14
CA ALA A 129 15.04 -6.45 -9.66
C ALA A 129 15.34 -7.53 -8.59
N GLU A 130 14.35 -8.34 -8.21
CA GLU A 130 14.45 -9.33 -7.12
C GLU A 130 14.77 -8.69 -5.76
N ASP A 131 14.37 -7.43 -5.56
CA ASP A 131 14.42 -6.79 -4.25
C ASP A 131 13.40 -7.41 -3.29
N TYR A 132 13.56 -7.15 -1.99
CA TYR A 132 12.69 -7.72 -0.97
C TYR A 132 12.46 -6.76 0.18
N THR A 133 11.27 -6.83 0.77
CA THR A 133 10.93 -6.11 1.99
C THR A 133 10.93 -7.05 3.18
N PHE A 134 10.35 -8.24 3.05
CA PHE A 134 10.32 -9.23 4.12
C PHE A 134 11.64 -10.01 4.20
N ILE A 135 12.44 -9.67 5.21
CA ILE A 135 13.82 -10.14 5.40
C ILE A 135 13.91 -11.68 5.56
N PRO A 136 13.04 -12.34 6.35
CA PRO A 136 13.18 -13.78 6.63
C PRO A 136 13.10 -14.68 5.38
N SER A 137 12.23 -14.37 4.42
CA SER A 137 12.07 -15.16 3.20
C SER A 137 12.58 -14.48 1.93
N ARG A 138 13.05 -13.22 2.03
CA ARG A 138 13.50 -12.40 0.90
C ARG A 138 12.42 -12.25 -0.18
N ASN A 139 11.20 -11.94 0.24
CA ASN A 139 10.09 -11.63 -0.65
C ASN A 139 9.77 -10.13 -0.60
N LEU A 140 9.37 -9.56 -1.74
CA LEU A 140 8.72 -8.26 -1.81
C LEU A 140 7.22 -8.45 -1.61
N ILE A 141 6.73 -8.12 -0.42
CA ILE A 141 5.31 -8.23 -0.06
C ILE A 141 4.70 -6.91 0.42
N ASP A 142 5.51 -5.87 0.54
CA ASP A 142 5.05 -4.52 0.81
C ASP A 142 4.95 -3.77 -0.52
N HIS A 143 3.75 -3.29 -0.83
CA HIS A 143 3.45 -2.67 -2.12
C HIS A 143 2.86 -1.27 -1.93
N ILE A 144 3.09 -0.45 -2.95
CA ILE A 144 2.43 0.84 -3.17
C ILE A 144 1.73 0.72 -4.52
N VAL A 145 0.43 1.00 -4.54
CA VAL A 145 -0.43 1.02 -5.72
C VAL A 145 -1.07 2.40 -5.81
N THR A 146 -0.99 3.03 -6.97
CA THR A 146 -1.48 4.38 -7.25
C THR A 146 -2.57 4.30 -8.32
N SER A 147 -3.53 5.23 -8.31
CA SER A 147 -4.43 5.42 -9.44
C SER A 147 -3.73 6.15 -10.58
N ALA A 148 -4.16 5.88 -11.81
CA ALA A 148 -3.57 6.49 -13.02
C ALA A 148 -3.76 8.01 -13.10
N SER A 149 -4.67 8.60 -12.31
CA SER A 149 -4.83 10.05 -12.23
C SER A 149 -3.62 10.76 -11.61
N LEU A 150 -2.80 10.03 -10.82
CA LEU A 150 -1.54 10.50 -10.25
C LEU A 150 -0.34 10.35 -11.20
N ASP A 151 -0.51 9.79 -12.41
CA ASP A 151 0.60 9.48 -13.31
C ASP A 151 1.41 10.73 -13.70
N ASP A 152 0.75 11.88 -13.87
CA ASP A 152 1.41 13.13 -14.24
C ASP A 152 2.26 13.68 -13.07
N GLU A 153 1.74 13.63 -11.83
CA GLU A 153 2.45 13.98 -10.60
C GLU A 153 3.63 13.03 -10.32
N LEU A 154 3.47 11.76 -10.69
CA LEU A 154 4.45 10.70 -10.44
C LEU A 154 5.41 10.46 -11.61
N ALA A 155 5.35 11.26 -12.69
CA ALA A 155 6.20 11.08 -13.87
C ALA A 155 7.71 11.13 -13.57
N ALA A 156 8.12 11.80 -12.49
CA ALA A 156 9.49 11.87 -12.00
C ALA A 156 9.68 11.18 -10.64
N ALA A 157 8.76 10.29 -10.27
CA ALA A 157 8.84 9.57 -9.02
C ALA A 157 9.95 8.51 -9.02
N GLU A 158 10.43 8.18 -7.83
CA GLU A 158 11.36 7.09 -7.58
C GLU A 158 10.83 6.22 -6.45
N THR A 159 10.76 4.92 -6.69
CA THR A 159 10.42 3.92 -5.69
C THR A 159 11.68 3.16 -5.26
N VAL A 160 12.01 3.19 -3.97
CA VAL A 160 13.22 2.57 -3.42
C VAL A 160 12.94 1.80 -2.15
N ILE A 161 13.81 0.82 -1.87
CA ILE A 161 13.98 0.22 -0.55
C ILE A 161 15.32 0.73 0.00
N PRO A 162 15.33 1.47 1.13
CA PRO A 162 16.56 2.00 1.70
C PRO A 162 17.41 0.89 2.32
N ASP A 163 18.73 1.07 2.31
CA ASP A 163 19.72 0.06 2.72
C ASP A 163 19.89 -0.02 4.25
N LEU A 164 18.77 -0.12 4.97
CA LEU A 164 18.71 -0.02 6.43
C LEU A 164 19.39 -1.19 7.14
N LEU A 165 19.60 -2.32 6.47
CA LEU A 165 20.36 -3.44 7.04
C LEU A 165 21.83 -3.08 7.25
N ASP A 166 22.37 -2.25 6.36
CA ASP A 166 23.75 -1.76 6.43
C ASP A 166 23.86 -0.49 7.28
N GLU A 167 22.86 0.39 7.24
CA GLU A 167 22.87 1.67 7.95
C GLU A 167 22.50 1.56 9.44
N VAL A 168 21.66 0.60 9.81
CA VAL A 168 21.11 0.47 11.17
C VAL A 168 21.53 -0.85 11.80
N GLN A 169 22.56 -0.79 12.65
CA GLN A 169 23.00 -1.96 13.41
C GLN A 169 21.83 -2.54 14.22
N GLY A 170 21.58 -3.84 14.04
CA GLY A 170 20.52 -4.55 14.77
C GLY A 170 19.12 -4.37 14.18
N TYR A 171 18.97 -3.82 12.96
CA TYR A 171 17.67 -3.56 12.33
C TYR A 171 16.68 -4.73 12.46
N THR A 172 17.05 -5.93 12.00
CA THR A 172 16.14 -7.09 12.01
C THR A 172 15.71 -7.52 13.42
N SER A 173 16.59 -7.37 14.41
CA SER A 173 16.32 -7.81 15.79
C SER A 173 15.64 -6.76 16.66
N GLU A 174 15.81 -5.46 16.33
CA GLU A 174 15.42 -4.34 17.20
C GLU A 174 14.41 -3.39 16.55
N VAL A 175 14.31 -3.37 15.22
CA VAL A 175 13.48 -2.42 14.47
C VAL A 175 12.34 -3.13 13.75
N SER A 176 12.65 -3.98 12.78
CA SER A 176 11.63 -4.60 11.90
C SER A 176 12.20 -5.79 11.12
N ASP A 177 11.37 -6.81 10.89
CA ASP A 177 11.62 -7.89 9.92
C ASP A 177 11.19 -7.54 8.49
N HIS A 178 10.60 -6.36 8.30
CA HIS A 178 10.33 -5.74 7.00
C HIS A 178 11.21 -4.50 6.77
N LEU A 179 11.70 -4.31 5.56
CA LEU A 179 12.26 -3.05 5.06
C LEU A 179 11.13 -2.16 4.52
N PRO A 180 11.22 -0.82 4.69
CA PRO A 180 10.21 0.08 4.18
C PRO A 180 10.32 0.23 2.65
N VAL A 181 9.20 0.54 2.01
CA VAL A 181 9.15 1.00 0.62
C VAL A 181 8.90 2.50 0.64
N ILE A 182 9.68 3.25 -0.14
CA ILE A 182 9.56 4.69 -0.27
C ILE A 182 9.20 5.01 -1.72
N LEU A 183 8.04 5.62 -1.93
CA LEU A 183 7.74 6.36 -3.16
C LEU A 183 8.04 7.84 -2.90
N SER A 184 8.93 8.42 -3.69
CA SER A 184 9.29 9.84 -3.61
C SER A 184 8.99 10.52 -4.93
N PHE A 185 8.36 11.69 -4.89
CA PHE A 185 8.06 12.49 -6.08
C PHE A 185 8.25 13.97 -5.76
N PRO A 186 8.55 14.81 -6.78
CA PRO A 186 8.71 16.24 -6.58
C PRO A 186 7.43 16.85 -5.99
N ALA A 187 7.60 17.81 -5.08
CA ALA A 187 6.47 18.63 -4.67
C ALA A 187 5.93 19.41 -5.89
N PRO A 188 4.59 19.50 -6.06
CA PRO A 188 3.98 20.30 -7.12
C PRO A 188 4.41 21.77 -7.11
#